data_AF-A0A838BHF0-F1
#
_entry.id   AF-A0A838BHF0-F1
#
_cell.length_a   1.000
_cell.length_b   1.000
_cell.length_c   1.000
_cell.angle_alpha   90.00
_cell.angle_beta   90.00
_cell.angle_gamma   90.00
#
_symmetry.space_group_name_H-M   'P 1'
#
loop_
_entity.id
_entity.type
_entity.pdbx_description
1 polymer ?
#
loop_
_entity_poly.entity_id
_entity_poly.type
_entity_poly.pdbx_seq_one_letter_code
_entity_poly.pdbx_strand_id
1 'polypeptide(L)'
;MLVSKFVRTVLLCGAALAVPAQAGQPPGPRILKIDVRVEGSEGWQTKVSSEKGTISEHFFLATVLEPSDSLEAMNPLDPASIRKAQDTSARQIANMQKIQERNRAMAPAAPPNAAMQQQVNQAIMQAYAKCKGDEACIKAAVMQSNPGLMTPPPGATMRPGLPDASTAAQEDKAIYRQWFGLEGCPGKFRATRDDVSRGSVSDVGASKPWNHEVRFDIAQAKPSLCLSYPMSVVNEEAGTLFLPGFLFPEAAAMQANAGSVKATVPGDIAAWVAKTLNGAPLSGTKTETITLQRPVVVLPLANASYSGTAKVTVTWSLTEAYKAGAALPDR
;
A
#
# COMPACT_ATOMS: atom_id res chain seq x y z
N MET A 1 11.06 -55.36 -57.85
CA MET A 1 11.09 -53.92 -57.52
C MET A 1 10.81 -53.76 -56.04
N LEU A 2 11.85 -53.47 -55.25
CA LEU A 2 11.81 -53.27 -53.81
C LEU A 2 12.35 -51.87 -53.56
N VAL A 3 11.52 -50.95 -53.08
CA VAL A 3 11.92 -49.57 -52.81
C VAL A 3 11.97 -49.35 -51.30
N SER A 4 13.15 -48.92 -50.89
CA SER A 4 13.69 -48.76 -49.54
C SER A 4 13.03 -47.61 -48.76
N LYS A 5 12.85 -47.82 -47.44
CA LYS A 5 12.43 -46.79 -46.47
C LYS A 5 13.66 -45.99 -46.02
N PHE A 6 13.69 -44.69 -46.31
CA PHE A 6 14.66 -43.76 -45.73
C PHE A 6 14.19 -43.31 -44.34
N VAL A 7 14.96 -43.65 -43.31
CA VAL A 7 14.88 -43.07 -41.96
C VAL A 7 15.89 -41.92 -41.92
N ARG A 8 15.41 -40.69 -41.72
CA ARG A 8 16.26 -39.51 -41.45
C ARG A 8 16.32 -39.27 -39.95
N THR A 9 17.48 -39.53 -39.36
CA THR A 9 17.86 -39.16 -38.00
C THR A 9 18.11 -37.65 -37.96
N VAL A 10 17.37 -36.91 -37.13
CA VAL A 10 17.64 -35.49 -36.85
C VAL A 10 18.34 -35.41 -35.49
N LEU A 11 19.62 -35.06 -35.50
CA LEU A 11 20.38 -34.67 -34.31
C LEU A 11 19.90 -33.29 -33.85
N LEU A 12 19.23 -33.23 -32.69
CA LEU A 12 18.97 -31.99 -31.95
C LEU A 12 20.20 -31.66 -31.09
N CYS A 13 21.06 -30.77 -31.58
CA CYS A 13 22.02 -30.07 -30.73
C CYS A 13 21.24 -29.07 -29.87
N GLY A 14 20.99 -29.44 -28.61
CA GLY A 14 20.50 -28.54 -27.58
C GLY A 14 21.58 -27.50 -27.23
N ALA A 15 21.52 -26.34 -27.87
CA ALA A 15 22.19 -25.15 -27.37
C ALA A 15 21.43 -24.67 -26.13
N ALA A 16 21.96 -24.99 -24.95
CA ALA A 16 21.55 -24.35 -23.71
C ALA A 16 21.96 -22.87 -23.80
N LEU A 17 21.01 -22.01 -24.19
CA LEU A 17 21.15 -20.56 -24.04
C LEU A 17 21.25 -20.27 -22.55
N ALA A 18 22.47 -20.07 -22.07
CA ALA A 18 22.72 -19.43 -20.78
C ALA A 18 22.17 -18.00 -20.87
N VAL A 19 20.94 -17.81 -20.40
CA VAL A 19 20.40 -16.47 -20.15
C VAL A 19 21.21 -15.91 -18.97
N PRO A 20 21.99 -14.84 -19.15
CA PRO A 20 22.66 -14.22 -18.03
C PRO A 20 21.57 -13.76 -17.05
N ALA A 21 21.69 -14.19 -15.79
CA ALA A 21 20.91 -13.64 -14.69
C ALA A 21 21.22 -12.14 -14.63
N GLN A 22 20.40 -11.33 -15.29
CA GLN A 22 20.39 -9.90 -15.08
C GLN A 22 20.08 -9.72 -13.60
N ALA A 23 21.09 -9.31 -12.83
CA ALA A 23 20.87 -8.73 -11.51
C ALA A 23 19.83 -7.62 -11.74
N GLY A 24 18.58 -7.91 -11.35
CA GLY A 24 17.42 -7.15 -11.76
C GLY A 24 17.60 -5.72 -11.30
N GLN A 25 17.87 -4.81 -12.25
CA GLN A 25 17.86 -3.40 -11.94
C GLN A 25 16.53 -3.08 -11.27
N PRO A 26 16.53 -2.29 -10.18
CA PRO A 26 15.29 -1.85 -9.59
C PRO A 26 14.43 -1.22 -10.70
N PRO A 27 13.10 -1.44 -10.67
CA PRO A 27 12.24 -0.87 -11.69
C PRO A 27 12.46 0.65 -11.73
N GLY A 28 12.36 1.25 -12.91
CA GLY A 28 12.39 2.71 -13.03
C GLY A 28 11.05 3.35 -12.61
N PRO A 29 10.95 4.69 -12.65
CA PRO A 29 9.71 5.42 -12.43
C PRO A 29 8.57 4.92 -13.32
N ARG A 30 7.34 4.91 -12.80
CA ARG A 30 6.14 4.45 -13.52
C ARG A 30 5.02 5.46 -13.46
N ILE A 31 4.13 5.40 -14.45
CA ILE A 31 2.95 6.25 -14.51
C ILE A 31 1.79 5.55 -13.79
N LEU A 32 1.28 6.17 -12.72
CA LEU A 32 0.00 5.85 -12.13
C LEU A 32 -1.10 6.54 -12.95
N LYS A 33 -2.03 5.75 -13.49
CA LYS A 33 -3.25 6.25 -14.16
C LYS A 33 -4.49 5.78 -13.43
N ILE A 34 -5.46 6.67 -13.26
CA ILE A 34 -6.77 6.38 -12.70
C ILE A 34 -7.82 7.16 -13.51
N ASP A 35 -8.71 6.43 -14.18
CA ASP A 35 -9.88 6.94 -14.91
C ASP A 35 -11.14 6.47 -14.17
N VAL A 36 -11.98 7.41 -13.73
CA VAL A 36 -13.25 7.14 -13.07
C VAL A 36 -14.38 7.75 -13.90
N ARG A 37 -15.35 6.93 -14.29
CA ARG A 37 -16.58 7.36 -14.97
C ARG A 37 -17.78 7.06 -14.09
N VAL A 38 -18.69 8.02 -14.00
CA VAL A 38 -19.90 7.95 -13.20
C VAL A 38 -21.07 8.30 -14.09
N GLU A 39 -21.98 7.36 -14.27
CA GLU A 39 -23.22 7.55 -15.02
C GLU A 39 -24.39 7.12 -14.14
N GLY A 40 -25.38 7.97 -13.95
CA GLY A 40 -26.43 7.66 -12.99
C GLY A 40 -27.66 8.53 -13.09
N SER A 41 -28.60 8.23 -12.22
CA SER A 41 -29.76 9.07 -11.99
C SER A 41 -30.11 9.08 -10.52
N GLU A 42 -30.62 10.20 -10.08
CA GLU A 42 -31.08 10.40 -8.72
C GLU A 42 -32.33 11.27 -8.71
N GLY A 43 -32.96 11.37 -7.55
CA GLY A 43 -34.11 12.22 -7.39
C GLY A 43 -34.64 12.16 -5.97
N TRP A 44 -35.47 13.14 -5.67
CA TRP A 44 -36.25 13.14 -4.46
C TRP A 44 -37.69 13.53 -4.78
N GLN A 45 -38.59 13.12 -3.90
CA GLN A 45 -40.00 13.48 -3.99
C GLN A 45 -40.59 13.72 -2.61
N THR A 46 -41.47 14.72 -2.52
CA THR A 46 -42.40 14.95 -1.42
C THR A 46 -43.83 14.72 -1.94
N LYS A 47 -44.86 15.06 -1.14
CA LYS A 47 -46.25 15.00 -1.62
C LYS A 47 -46.58 16.00 -2.73
N VAL A 48 -45.83 17.10 -2.84
CA VAL A 48 -46.19 18.26 -3.69
C VAL A 48 -45.03 18.76 -4.55
N SER A 49 -43.81 18.25 -4.33
CA SER A 49 -42.61 18.66 -5.04
C SER A 49 -41.81 17.42 -5.45
N SER A 50 -41.06 17.52 -6.54
CA SER A 50 -40.15 16.46 -6.97
C SER A 50 -38.97 17.04 -7.73
N GLU A 51 -37.88 16.29 -7.79
CA GLU A 51 -36.74 16.57 -8.65
C GLU A 51 -36.11 15.26 -9.11
N LYS A 52 -35.65 15.24 -10.36
CA LYS A 52 -34.89 14.14 -10.94
C LYS A 52 -33.63 14.68 -11.61
N GLY A 53 -32.50 14.09 -11.26
CA GLY A 53 -31.17 14.37 -11.80
C GLY A 53 -30.64 13.23 -12.66
N THR A 54 -29.88 13.58 -13.70
CA THR A 54 -28.99 12.69 -14.44
C THR A 54 -27.55 13.10 -14.15
N ILE A 55 -26.70 12.10 -13.88
CA ILE A 55 -25.29 12.28 -13.52
C ILE A 55 -24.44 11.74 -14.67
N SER A 56 -23.49 12.54 -15.14
CA SER A 56 -22.50 12.14 -16.14
C SER A 56 -21.17 12.82 -15.83
N GLU A 57 -20.31 12.14 -15.08
CA GLU A 57 -19.00 12.65 -14.66
C GLU A 57 -17.88 11.73 -15.15
N HIS A 58 -16.75 12.32 -15.54
CA HIS A 58 -15.53 11.59 -15.85
C HIS A 58 -14.32 12.32 -15.28
N PHE A 59 -13.53 11.59 -14.49
CA PHE A 59 -12.32 12.06 -13.84
C PHE A 59 -11.14 11.23 -14.33
N PHE A 60 -10.10 11.90 -14.78
CA PHE A 60 -8.86 11.28 -15.20
C PHE A 60 -7.69 11.87 -14.44
N LEU A 61 -6.82 10.99 -13.96
CA LEU A 61 -5.63 11.32 -13.20
C LEU A 61 -4.45 10.53 -13.77
N ALA A 62 -3.34 11.22 -14.01
CA ALA A 62 -2.06 10.59 -14.33
C ALA A 62 -0.94 11.28 -13.56
N THR A 63 -0.06 10.51 -12.94
CA THR A 63 1.14 11.04 -12.27
C THR A 63 2.27 10.01 -12.29
N VAL A 64 3.49 10.42 -11.94
CA VAL A 64 4.66 9.54 -11.90
C VAL A 64 4.97 9.17 -10.46
N LEU A 65 5.20 7.88 -10.23
CA LEU A 65 5.69 7.35 -8.98
C LEU A 65 7.09 6.77 -9.16
N GLU A 66 7.97 7.06 -8.22
CA GLU A 66 9.33 6.53 -8.15
C GLU A 66 9.41 5.36 -7.16
N PRO A 67 10.03 4.24 -7.54
CA PRO A 67 10.16 3.10 -6.64
C PRO A 67 11.26 3.30 -5.59
N SER A 68 11.09 2.68 -4.43
CA SER A 68 12.19 2.43 -3.49
C SER A 68 13.23 1.49 -4.11
N ASP A 69 14.49 1.63 -3.67
CA ASP A 69 15.56 0.73 -4.09
C ASP A 69 15.39 -0.69 -3.50
N SER A 70 14.85 -0.79 -2.29
CA SER A 70 14.67 -2.04 -1.55
C SER A 70 13.24 -2.57 -1.57
N LEU A 71 13.12 -3.88 -1.36
CA LEU A 71 11.86 -4.52 -0.97
C LEU A 71 11.75 -4.57 0.55
N GLU A 72 10.51 -4.52 1.03
CA GLU A 72 10.15 -4.62 2.43
C GLU A 72 9.33 -5.88 2.69
N ALA A 73 9.43 -6.37 3.93
CA ALA A 73 8.69 -7.53 4.42
C ALA A 73 7.23 -7.22 4.78
N MET A 74 6.91 -5.94 5.00
CA MET A 74 5.61 -5.48 5.48
C MET A 74 5.04 -4.42 4.55
N ASN A 75 3.72 -4.46 4.37
CA ASN A 75 2.96 -3.39 3.75
C ASN A 75 2.25 -2.54 4.82
N PRO A 76 2.64 -1.27 5.04
CA PRO A 76 1.98 -0.39 6.00
C PRO A 76 0.57 0.07 5.57
N LEU A 77 0.16 -0.19 4.32
CA LEU A 77 -1.17 0.14 3.81
C LEU A 77 -2.15 -1.05 3.88
N ASP A 78 -1.67 -2.24 4.20
CA ASP A 78 -2.50 -3.44 4.34
C ASP A 78 -2.71 -3.80 5.82
N PRO A 79 -3.94 -3.66 6.34
CA PRO A 79 -4.27 -4.07 7.70
C PRO A 79 -3.92 -5.54 8.00
N ALA A 80 -3.98 -6.44 7.01
CA ALA A 80 -3.61 -7.83 7.21
C ALA A 80 -2.09 -7.98 7.41
N SER A 81 -1.28 -7.30 6.61
CA SER A 81 0.18 -7.24 6.80
C SER A 81 0.56 -6.65 8.16
N ILE A 82 -0.12 -5.60 8.62
CA ILE A 82 0.12 -5.00 9.94
C ILE A 82 -0.19 -6.01 11.06
N ARG A 83 -1.34 -6.69 10.99
CA ARG A 83 -1.71 -7.73 11.97
C ARG A 83 -0.68 -8.86 12.00
N LYS A 84 -0.23 -9.31 10.83
CA LYS A 84 0.80 -10.35 10.73
C LYS A 84 2.12 -9.91 11.39
N ALA A 85 2.54 -8.67 11.20
CA ALA A 85 3.74 -8.13 11.84
C ALA A 85 3.58 -8.06 13.37
N GLN A 86 2.40 -7.66 13.87
CA GLN A 86 2.08 -7.65 15.29
C GLN A 86 2.11 -9.06 15.90
N ASP A 87 1.48 -10.04 15.24
CA ASP A 87 1.48 -11.43 15.69
C ASP A 87 2.89 -12.02 15.73
N THR A 88 3.71 -11.70 14.74
CA THR A 88 5.10 -12.16 14.66
C THR A 88 5.94 -11.55 15.79
N SER A 89 5.79 -10.25 16.05
CA SER A 89 6.43 -9.57 17.17
C SER A 89 6.01 -10.16 18.52
N ALA A 90 4.72 -10.41 18.72
CA ALA A 90 4.21 -11.03 19.95
C ALA A 90 4.81 -12.43 20.18
N ARG A 91 4.94 -13.24 19.12
CA ARG A 91 5.60 -14.56 19.20
C ARG A 91 7.08 -14.45 19.56
N GLN A 92 7.80 -13.48 19.00
CA GLN A 92 9.21 -13.26 19.31
C GLN A 92 9.39 -12.86 20.78
N ILE A 93 8.56 -11.95 21.30
CA ILE A 93 8.58 -11.55 22.71
C ILE A 93 8.30 -12.76 23.62
N ALA A 94 7.28 -13.56 23.32
CA ALA A 94 6.95 -14.76 24.09
C ALA A 94 8.09 -15.80 24.07
N ASN A 95 8.77 -15.97 22.94
CA ASN A 95 9.93 -16.86 22.84
C ASN A 95 11.12 -16.34 23.65
N MET A 96 11.40 -15.04 23.60
CA MET A 96 12.45 -14.44 24.43
C MET A 96 12.14 -14.59 25.92
N GLN A 97 10.89 -14.41 26.34
CA GLN A 97 10.47 -14.64 27.73
C GLN A 97 10.69 -16.09 28.17
N LYS A 98 10.28 -17.06 27.34
CA LYS A 98 10.54 -18.49 27.62
C LYS A 98 12.04 -18.80 27.72
N ILE A 99 12.87 -18.20 26.86
CA ILE A 99 14.32 -18.35 26.94
C ILE A 99 14.86 -17.72 28.23
N GLN A 100 14.40 -16.53 28.60
CA GLN A 100 14.79 -15.88 29.86
C GLN A 100 14.36 -16.69 31.09
N GLU A 101 13.15 -17.24 31.10
CA GLU A 101 12.65 -18.11 32.18
C GLU A 101 13.45 -19.40 32.27
N ARG A 102 13.74 -20.06 31.14
CA ARG A 102 14.62 -21.23 31.09
C ARG A 102 16.01 -20.90 31.62
N ASN A 103 16.58 -19.76 31.20
CA ASN A 103 17.89 -19.31 31.68
C ASN A 103 17.86 -18.98 33.18
N ARG A 104 16.77 -18.41 33.70
CA ARG A 104 16.57 -18.14 35.13
C ARG A 104 16.40 -19.41 35.94
N ALA A 105 15.69 -20.41 35.42
CA ALA A 105 15.53 -21.72 36.05
C ALA A 105 16.84 -22.54 36.06
N MET A 106 17.73 -22.28 35.09
CA MET A 106 19.07 -22.87 35.01
C MET A 106 20.14 -22.01 35.71
N ALA A 107 19.78 -20.84 36.24
CA ALA A 107 20.69 -20.03 37.03
C ALA A 107 20.93 -20.70 38.40
N PRO A 108 22.17 -20.74 38.90
CA PRO A 108 22.46 -21.37 40.19
C PRO A 108 21.61 -20.74 41.31
N ALA A 109 21.05 -21.59 42.17
CA ALA A 109 20.14 -21.21 43.26
C ALA A 109 20.80 -20.37 44.37
N ALA A 110 22.12 -20.15 44.32
CA ALA A 110 22.83 -19.31 45.27
C ALA A 110 23.01 -17.90 44.66
N PRO A 111 22.58 -16.82 45.33
CA PRO A 111 22.98 -15.48 44.93
C PRO A 111 24.51 -15.43 44.90
N PRO A 112 25.13 -14.78 43.89
CA PRO A 112 26.58 -14.70 43.83
C PRO A 112 27.08 -14.08 45.13
N ASN A 113 27.91 -14.81 45.87
CA ASN A 113 28.41 -14.30 47.14
C ASN A 113 29.18 -12.98 46.88
N ALA A 114 29.18 -12.06 47.85
CA ALA A 114 29.80 -10.74 47.68
C ALA A 114 31.29 -10.80 47.30
N ALA A 115 32.02 -11.85 47.74
CA ALA A 115 33.41 -12.08 47.36
C ALA A 115 33.54 -12.51 45.89
N MET A 116 32.59 -13.27 45.35
CA MET A 116 32.56 -13.64 43.93
C MET A 116 32.26 -12.42 43.04
N GLN A 117 31.35 -11.54 43.46
CA GLN A 117 31.12 -10.26 42.77
C GLN A 117 32.35 -9.35 42.80
N GLN A 118 33.05 -9.26 43.95
CA GLN A 118 34.30 -8.51 44.04
C GLN A 118 35.40 -9.10 43.15
N GLN A 119 35.52 -10.43 43.07
CA GLN A 119 36.50 -11.10 42.22
C GLN A 119 36.22 -10.87 40.73
N VAL A 120 34.94 -10.90 40.31
CA VAL A 120 34.54 -10.56 38.94
C VAL A 120 34.87 -9.10 38.62
N ASN A 121 34.55 -8.17 39.50
CA ASN A 121 34.83 -6.75 39.28
C ASN A 121 36.35 -6.47 39.19
N GLN A 122 37.17 -7.14 40.00
CA GLN A 122 38.63 -7.02 39.89
C GLN A 122 39.16 -7.61 38.58
N ALA A 123 38.63 -8.75 38.14
CA ALA A 123 38.99 -9.35 36.86
C ALA A 123 38.60 -8.47 35.66
N ILE A 124 37.42 -7.85 35.70
CA ILE A 124 36.97 -6.88 34.68
C ILE A 124 37.93 -5.70 34.62
N MET A 125 38.31 -5.11 35.77
CA MET A 125 39.24 -3.98 35.80
C MET A 125 40.62 -4.33 35.23
N GLN A 126 41.14 -5.52 35.54
CA GLN A 126 42.40 -6.01 34.98
C GLN A 126 42.30 -6.31 33.48
N ALA A 127 41.16 -6.85 33.04
CA ALA A 127 40.89 -7.11 31.62
C ALA A 127 40.78 -5.80 30.83
N TYR A 128 40.09 -4.78 31.34
CA TYR A 128 40.03 -3.44 30.73
C TYR A 128 41.43 -2.83 30.56
N ALA A 129 42.29 -2.95 31.58
CA ALA A 129 43.66 -2.45 31.51
C ALA A 129 44.52 -3.19 30.46
N LYS A 130 44.33 -4.51 30.31
CA LYS A 130 45.09 -5.33 29.35
C LYS A 130 44.56 -5.22 27.91
N CYS A 131 43.24 -5.15 27.76
CA CYS A 131 42.57 -5.18 26.46
C CYS A 131 42.29 -3.79 25.87
N LYS A 132 42.67 -2.71 26.55
CA LYS A 132 42.55 -1.31 26.07
C LYS A 132 41.14 -0.95 25.52
N GLY A 133 40.09 -1.54 26.09
CA GLY A 133 38.70 -1.27 25.69
C GLY A 133 38.14 -2.16 24.58
N ASP A 134 38.88 -3.14 24.06
CA ASP A 134 38.34 -4.15 23.13
C ASP A 134 37.38 -5.11 23.86
N GLU A 135 36.08 -4.99 23.55
CA GLU A 135 35.00 -5.72 24.19
C GLU A 135 35.12 -7.25 24.05
N ALA A 136 35.63 -7.73 22.91
CA ALA A 136 35.82 -9.17 22.68
C ALA A 136 36.98 -9.72 23.51
N CYS A 137 38.07 -8.96 23.62
CA CYS A 137 39.22 -9.30 24.46
C CYS A 137 38.85 -9.27 25.96
N ILE A 138 38.12 -8.24 26.39
CA ILE A 138 37.68 -8.09 27.78
C ILE A 138 36.80 -9.28 28.17
N LYS A 139 35.84 -9.63 27.32
CA LYS A 139 34.94 -10.77 27.55
C LYS A 139 35.69 -12.10 27.66
N ALA A 140 36.66 -12.35 26.77
CA ALA A 140 37.49 -13.54 26.81
C ALA A 140 38.35 -13.63 28.08
N ALA A 141 38.96 -12.52 28.50
CA ALA A 141 39.79 -12.45 29.70
C ALA A 141 38.98 -12.65 30.98
N VAL A 142 37.78 -12.07 31.07
CA VAL A 142 36.87 -12.26 32.21
C VAL A 142 36.42 -13.72 32.31
N MET A 143 36.12 -14.37 31.19
CA MET A 143 35.75 -15.79 31.16
C MET A 143 36.89 -16.72 31.61
N GLN A 144 38.15 -16.41 31.27
CA GLN A 144 39.31 -17.19 31.72
C GLN A 144 39.58 -17.04 33.22
N SER A 145 39.34 -15.85 33.78
CA SER A 145 39.65 -15.55 35.17
C SER A 145 38.70 -16.17 36.19
N ASN A 146 37.54 -16.67 35.76
CA ASN A 146 36.50 -17.14 36.66
C ASN A 146 35.75 -18.37 36.09
N PRO A 147 36.40 -19.55 36.05
CA PRO A 147 35.85 -20.76 35.44
C PRO A 147 34.58 -21.30 36.13
N GLY A 148 34.31 -20.89 37.38
CA GLY A 148 33.15 -21.32 38.16
C GLY A 148 31.82 -20.62 37.84
N LEU A 149 31.83 -19.59 36.98
CA LEU A 149 30.59 -18.90 36.59
C LEU A 149 29.82 -19.63 35.48
N MET A 150 30.40 -20.64 34.83
CA MET A 150 29.73 -21.51 33.85
C MET A 150 30.37 -22.91 33.71
N THR A 151 30.88 -23.54 34.77
CA THR A 151 31.11 -24.99 34.69
C THR A 151 29.76 -25.70 34.70
N PRO A 152 29.38 -26.45 33.64
CA PRO A 152 28.21 -27.31 33.72
C PRO A 152 28.43 -28.33 34.84
N PRO A 153 27.37 -28.71 35.58
CA PRO A 153 27.47 -29.88 36.46
C PRO A 153 27.89 -31.11 35.63
N PRO A 154 28.66 -32.06 36.21
CA PRO A 154 29.10 -33.26 35.50
C PRO A 154 27.87 -34.04 35.01
N GLY A 155 27.70 -34.13 33.68
CA GLY A 155 26.53 -34.72 33.02
C GLY A 155 25.68 -33.73 32.20
N ALA A 156 25.86 -32.42 32.36
CA ALA A 156 25.23 -31.42 31.51
C ALA A 156 26.12 -31.13 30.29
N THR A 157 25.76 -31.70 29.13
CA THR A 157 26.27 -31.24 27.84
C THR A 157 25.79 -29.81 27.61
N MET A 158 26.49 -28.81 28.15
CA MET A 158 26.38 -27.45 27.63
C MET A 158 27.04 -27.44 26.26
N ARG A 159 26.24 -27.75 25.23
CA ARG A 159 26.33 -26.87 24.07
C ARG A 159 26.06 -25.47 24.62
N PRO A 160 26.97 -24.49 24.44
CA PRO A 160 26.59 -23.09 24.59
C PRO A 160 25.26 -22.96 23.88
N GLY A 161 24.26 -22.35 24.51
CA GLY A 161 22.99 -22.09 23.86
C GLY A 161 23.24 -21.22 22.64
N LEU A 162 23.66 -21.87 21.54
CA LEU A 162 23.27 -21.50 20.21
C LEU A 162 21.78 -21.25 20.38
N PRO A 163 21.29 -20.01 20.15
CA PRO A 163 19.86 -19.81 20.05
C PRO A 163 19.36 -20.96 19.18
N ASP A 164 18.36 -21.69 19.66
CA ASP A 164 17.78 -22.80 18.91
C ASP A 164 17.51 -22.26 17.51
N ALA A 165 18.35 -22.63 16.55
CA ALA A 165 18.25 -22.16 15.17
C ALA A 165 16.96 -22.70 14.53
N SER A 166 16.23 -23.56 15.25
CA SER A 166 14.90 -24.05 14.91
C SER A 166 13.81 -22.97 14.99
N THR A 167 14.08 -21.83 15.61
CA THR A 167 13.33 -20.60 15.35
C THR A 167 14.28 -19.51 14.88
N ALA A 168 15.03 -19.76 13.79
CA ALA A 168 15.29 -18.65 12.87
C ALA A 168 13.94 -17.97 12.68
N ALA A 169 13.79 -16.75 13.19
CA ALA A 169 12.63 -15.93 12.93
C ALA A 169 12.41 -16.06 11.42
N GLN A 170 11.27 -16.62 11.02
CA GLN A 170 10.97 -16.82 9.62
C GLN A 170 11.03 -15.42 9.02
N GLU A 171 12.15 -15.09 8.38
CA GLU A 171 12.39 -13.76 7.84
C GLU A 171 11.28 -13.57 6.82
N ASP A 172 10.34 -12.68 7.15
CA ASP A 172 9.24 -12.41 6.27
C ASP A 172 9.85 -11.93 4.96
N LYS A 173 9.63 -12.73 3.90
CA LYS A 173 10.22 -12.50 2.59
C LYS A 173 9.89 -11.06 2.16
N ALA A 174 10.92 -10.28 1.86
CA ALA A 174 10.77 -8.94 1.36
C ALA A 174 10.18 -8.98 -0.07
N ILE A 175 8.88 -8.68 -0.18
CA ILE A 175 8.12 -8.76 -1.43
C ILE A 175 7.41 -7.44 -1.78
N TYR A 176 7.40 -6.48 -0.86
CA TYR A 176 6.70 -5.22 -1.05
C TYR A 176 7.66 -4.13 -1.52
N ARG A 177 7.36 -3.45 -2.62
CA ARG A 177 8.09 -2.26 -3.06
C ARG A 177 7.28 -1.02 -2.77
N GLN A 178 7.90 -0.01 -2.18
CA GLN A 178 7.25 1.29 -1.98
C GLN A 178 7.43 2.15 -3.23
N TRP A 179 6.45 2.99 -3.53
CA TRP A 179 6.39 3.87 -4.68
C TRP A 179 5.96 5.27 -4.22
N PHE A 180 6.74 6.29 -4.54
CA PHE A 180 6.60 7.64 -3.99
C PHE A 180 6.28 8.64 -5.09
N GLY A 181 5.28 9.49 -4.85
CA GLY A 181 5.14 10.73 -5.61
C GLY A 181 6.05 11.80 -5.02
N LEU A 182 7.02 12.26 -5.80
CA LEU A 182 7.99 13.27 -5.37
C LEU A 182 7.59 14.69 -5.78
N GLU A 183 8.18 15.68 -5.13
CA GLU A 183 8.02 17.08 -5.52
C GLU A 183 8.54 17.31 -6.95
N GLY A 184 7.78 18.10 -7.73
CA GLY A 184 8.16 18.43 -9.11
C GLY A 184 7.86 17.34 -10.14
N CYS A 185 7.29 16.20 -9.74
CA CYS A 185 6.87 15.19 -10.70
C CYS A 185 5.72 15.73 -11.59
N PRO A 186 5.59 15.25 -12.84
CA PRO A 186 4.47 15.65 -13.67
C PRO A 186 3.17 15.03 -13.13
N GLY A 187 2.10 15.82 -13.18
CA GLY A 187 0.75 15.37 -12.89
C GLY A 187 -0.22 15.98 -13.89
N LYS A 188 -1.18 15.17 -14.33
CA LYS A 188 -2.30 15.61 -15.18
C LYS A 188 -3.62 15.23 -14.52
N PHE A 189 -4.55 16.17 -14.58
CA PHE A 189 -5.90 15.98 -14.11
C PHE A 189 -6.87 16.50 -15.16
N ARG A 190 -7.90 15.70 -15.45
CA ARG A 190 -9.06 16.12 -16.22
C ARG A 190 -10.34 15.78 -15.47
N ALA A 191 -11.31 16.68 -15.49
CA ALA A 191 -12.65 16.43 -14.99
C ALA A 191 -13.66 16.97 -15.99
N THR A 192 -14.58 16.12 -16.41
CA THR A 192 -15.75 16.50 -17.22
C THR A 192 -17.01 16.18 -16.45
N ARG A 193 -17.99 17.07 -16.53
CA ARG A 193 -19.30 16.93 -15.89
C ARG A 193 -20.38 17.48 -16.80
N ASP A 194 -21.45 16.72 -16.95
CA ASP A 194 -22.68 17.11 -17.67
C ASP A 194 -23.89 16.61 -16.90
N ASP A 195 -24.15 17.25 -15.76
CA ASP A 195 -25.27 16.90 -14.91
C ASP A 195 -26.46 17.82 -15.18
N VAL A 196 -27.64 17.21 -15.21
CA VAL A 196 -28.90 17.93 -15.44
C VAL A 196 -29.92 17.45 -14.43
N SER A 197 -30.48 18.37 -13.66
CA SER A 197 -31.65 18.10 -12.82
C SER A 197 -32.84 18.97 -13.21
N ARG A 198 -34.02 18.36 -13.11
CA ARG A 198 -35.31 19.00 -13.42
C ARG A 198 -36.29 18.63 -12.35
N GLY A 199 -37.06 19.60 -11.90
CA GLY A 199 -38.04 19.38 -10.85
C GLY A 199 -39.17 20.38 -10.89
N SER A 200 -40.02 20.25 -9.89
CA SER A 200 -41.13 21.16 -9.65
C SER A 200 -41.25 21.40 -8.15
N VAL A 201 -41.26 22.66 -7.73
CA VAL A 201 -41.45 23.05 -6.33
C VAL A 201 -42.82 23.67 -6.18
N SER A 202 -43.60 23.17 -5.22
CA SER A 202 -44.87 23.79 -4.84
C SER A 202 -44.63 25.20 -4.29
N ASP A 203 -45.24 26.19 -4.93
CA ASP A 203 -45.37 27.57 -4.45
C ASP A 203 -46.85 27.85 -4.13
N VAL A 204 -47.17 28.94 -3.44
CA VAL A 204 -48.54 29.26 -3.00
C VAL A 204 -49.45 29.44 -4.24
N GLY A 205 -50.17 28.38 -4.61
CA GLY A 205 -51.16 28.37 -5.69
C GLY A 205 -50.80 27.57 -6.94
N ALA A 206 -49.53 27.16 -7.14
CA ALA A 206 -49.14 26.30 -8.27
C ALA A 206 -47.74 25.68 -8.07
N SER A 207 -47.49 24.54 -8.72
CA SER A 207 -46.14 23.97 -8.84
C SER A 207 -45.35 24.73 -9.90
N LYS A 208 -44.18 25.27 -9.54
CA LYS A 208 -43.27 25.96 -10.47
C LYS A 208 -42.17 25.00 -10.94
N PRO A 209 -41.99 24.80 -12.25
CA PRO A 209 -40.87 24.02 -12.74
C PRO A 209 -39.55 24.76 -12.48
N TRP A 210 -38.50 24.00 -12.22
CA TRP A 210 -37.14 24.52 -12.14
C TRP A 210 -36.15 23.51 -12.71
N ASN A 211 -35.02 24.02 -13.19
CA ASN A 211 -33.95 23.23 -13.77
C ASN A 211 -32.61 23.69 -13.21
N HIS A 212 -31.69 22.76 -13.02
CA HIS A 212 -30.33 23.04 -12.63
C HIS A 212 -29.37 22.20 -13.49
N GLU A 213 -28.35 22.85 -14.03
CA GLU A 213 -27.39 22.23 -14.94
C GLU A 213 -25.98 22.55 -14.45
N VAL A 214 -25.14 21.51 -14.38
CA VAL A 214 -23.72 21.66 -14.05
C VAL A 214 -22.92 21.07 -15.20
N ARG A 215 -22.30 21.95 -16.00
CA ARG A 215 -21.42 21.58 -17.12
C ARG A 215 -20.03 22.15 -16.98
N PHE A 216 -19.01 21.32 -17.12
CA PHE A 216 -17.61 21.77 -17.27
C PHE A 216 -16.73 20.70 -17.91
N ASP A 217 -15.63 21.12 -18.54
CA ASP A 217 -14.50 20.29 -18.94
C ASP A 217 -13.23 21.05 -18.52
N ILE A 218 -12.56 20.53 -17.50
CA ILE A 218 -11.32 21.10 -16.97
C ILE A 218 -10.20 20.12 -17.25
N ALA A 219 -9.17 20.56 -17.96
CA ALA A 219 -7.90 19.86 -18.06
C ALA A 219 -6.79 20.77 -17.52
N GLN A 220 -6.00 20.25 -16.58
CA GLN A 220 -4.91 21.01 -15.95
C GLN A 220 -3.69 20.13 -15.68
N ALA A 221 -2.51 20.71 -15.88
CA ALA A 221 -1.29 20.19 -15.27
C ALA A 221 -1.37 20.44 -13.76
N LYS A 222 -1.18 19.40 -12.96
CA LYS A 222 -1.24 19.45 -11.49
C LYS A 222 0.00 18.79 -10.91
N PRO A 223 1.17 19.45 -10.87
CA PRO A 223 2.40 18.87 -10.32
C PRO A 223 2.27 18.48 -8.85
N SER A 224 1.35 19.08 -8.08
CA SER A 224 1.07 18.66 -6.70
C SER A 224 0.38 17.30 -6.58
N LEU A 225 -0.01 16.68 -7.70
CA LEU A 225 -0.74 15.42 -7.70
C LEU A 225 0.10 14.25 -7.22
N CYS A 226 1.42 14.27 -7.45
CA CYS A 226 2.35 13.27 -6.91
C CYS A 226 2.20 13.16 -5.40
N LEU A 227 2.12 14.32 -4.73
CA LEU A 227 2.12 14.43 -3.27
C LEU A 227 0.84 13.86 -2.65
N SER A 228 -0.19 13.60 -3.47
CA SER A 228 -1.39 12.86 -3.04
C SER A 228 -1.11 11.36 -2.86
N TYR A 229 0.01 10.87 -3.37
CA TYR A 229 0.50 9.49 -3.26
C TYR A 229 1.86 9.47 -2.55
N PRO A 230 1.92 9.88 -1.26
CA PRO A 230 3.17 9.97 -0.52
C PRO A 230 3.82 8.60 -0.32
N MET A 231 3.06 7.52 -0.38
CA MET A 231 3.55 6.15 -0.37
C MET A 231 2.47 5.23 -0.93
N SER A 232 2.74 4.60 -2.07
CA SER A 232 1.98 3.47 -2.61
C SER A 232 2.82 2.20 -2.46
N VAL A 233 2.20 1.03 -2.36
CA VAL A 233 2.93 -0.23 -2.13
C VAL A 233 2.52 -1.25 -3.18
N VAL A 234 3.50 -1.92 -3.78
CA VAL A 234 3.29 -3.03 -4.71
C VAL A 234 3.77 -4.31 -4.09
N ASN A 235 2.91 -5.33 -4.04
CA ASN A 235 3.35 -6.71 -3.82
C ASN A 235 3.91 -7.25 -5.14
N GLU A 236 5.22 -7.38 -5.25
CA GLU A 236 5.91 -7.80 -6.49
C GLU A 236 5.65 -9.27 -6.84
N GLU A 237 5.25 -10.10 -5.87
CA GLU A 237 4.93 -11.51 -6.09
C GLU A 237 3.48 -11.70 -6.54
N ALA A 238 2.54 -11.01 -5.88
CA ALA A 238 1.11 -11.09 -6.23
C ALA A 238 0.70 -10.14 -7.37
N GLY A 239 1.56 -9.17 -7.71
CA GLY A 239 1.25 -8.13 -8.69
C GLY A 239 0.10 -7.22 -8.26
N THR A 240 0.00 -6.92 -6.95
CA THR A 240 -1.08 -6.09 -6.38
C THR A 240 -0.58 -4.73 -5.92
N LEU A 241 -1.41 -3.71 -6.11
CA LEU A 241 -1.19 -2.32 -5.78
C LEU A 241 -2.03 -1.93 -4.56
N PHE A 242 -1.41 -1.20 -3.64
CA PHE A 242 -2.04 -0.58 -2.48
C PHE A 242 -1.75 0.92 -2.55
N LEU A 243 -2.80 1.73 -2.47
CA LEU A 243 -2.71 3.18 -2.46
C LEU A 243 -3.02 3.70 -1.05
N PRO A 244 -2.44 4.84 -0.62
CA PRO A 244 -2.68 5.42 0.71
C PRO A 244 -4.10 6.01 0.87
N GLY A 245 -4.92 5.85 -0.16
CA GLY A 245 -6.23 6.43 -0.33
C GLY A 245 -6.40 6.90 -1.77
N PHE A 246 -7.63 7.25 -2.13
CA PHE A 246 -7.91 7.95 -3.37
C PHE A 246 -8.72 9.19 -3.04
N LEU A 247 -8.20 10.35 -3.44
CA LEU A 247 -8.85 11.63 -3.27
C LEU A 247 -9.03 12.27 -4.65
N PHE A 248 -10.25 12.69 -4.95
CA PHE A 248 -10.50 13.45 -6.17
C PHE A 248 -9.89 14.83 -6.01
N PRO A 249 -8.98 15.25 -6.92
CA PRO A 249 -8.41 16.58 -6.87
C PRO A 249 -9.51 17.62 -7.04
N GLU A 250 -9.60 18.57 -6.12
CA GLU A 250 -10.50 19.71 -6.31
C GLU A 250 -10.01 20.54 -7.51
N ALA A 251 -10.95 20.93 -8.35
CA ALA A 251 -10.73 21.89 -9.43
C ALA A 251 -11.94 22.83 -9.48
N ALA A 252 -11.67 24.14 -9.50
CA ALA A 252 -12.69 25.15 -9.67
C ALA A 252 -13.02 25.30 -11.16
N ALA A 253 -14.28 25.15 -11.50
CA ALA A 253 -14.86 25.51 -12.79
C ALA A 253 -15.59 26.84 -12.65
N MET A 254 -15.32 27.81 -13.52
CA MET A 254 -16.16 29.00 -13.65
C MET A 254 -17.36 28.66 -14.53
N GLN A 255 -18.58 28.84 -14.02
CA GLN A 255 -19.82 28.76 -14.78
C GLN A 255 -20.46 30.13 -14.88
N ALA A 256 -20.89 30.50 -16.09
CA ALA A 256 -21.47 31.80 -16.39
C ALA A 256 -22.66 32.17 -15.48
N ASN A 257 -23.43 31.17 -15.04
CA ASN A 257 -24.68 31.38 -14.28
C ASN A 257 -24.60 30.94 -12.80
N ALA A 258 -23.52 30.27 -12.39
CA ALA A 258 -23.38 29.69 -11.04
C ALA A 258 -22.09 30.12 -10.32
N GLY A 259 -21.23 30.91 -10.97
CA GLY A 259 -19.93 31.30 -10.41
C GLY A 259 -18.95 30.13 -10.36
N SER A 260 -18.13 30.08 -9.30
CA SER A 260 -17.15 29.00 -9.14
C SER A 260 -17.81 27.72 -8.60
N VAL A 261 -17.94 26.70 -9.45
CA VAL A 261 -18.37 25.35 -9.06
C VAL A 261 -17.13 24.48 -8.85
N LYS A 262 -17.10 23.66 -7.79
CA LYS A 262 -16.01 22.71 -7.58
C LYS A 262 -16.37 21.35 -8.16
N ALA A 263 -15.42 20.74 -8.86
CA ALA A 263 -15.47 19.32 -9.16
C ALA A 263 -15.31 18.53 -7.85
N THR A 264 -16.41 18.11 -7.25
CA THR A 264 -16.43 17.26 -6.06
C THR A 264 -17.15 15.97 -6.37
N VAL A 265 -16.53 14.84 -6.06
CA VAL A 265 -17.17 13.54 -6.19
C VAL A 265 -17.85 13.15 -4.87
N PRO A 266 -19.09 12.65 -4.92
CA PRO A 266 -19.79 12.12 -3.74
C PRO A 266 -18.95 11.14 -2.95
N GLY A 267 -19.06 11.21 -1.62
CA GLY A 267 -18.28 10.38 -0.69
C GLY A 267 -18.44 8.88 -0.93
N ASP A 268 -19.64 8.43 -1.33
CA ASP A 268 -19.92 7.02 -1.63
C ASP A 268 -19.11 6.50 -2.82
N ILE A 269 -18.98 7.31 -3.88
CA ILE A 269 -18.18 6.97 -5.07
C ILE A 269 -16.69 6.98 -4.71
N ALA A 270 -16.22 7.97 -3.97
CA ALA A 270 -14.82 8.03 -3.52
C ALA A 270 -14.44 6.84 -2.63
N ALA A 271 -15.31 6.46 -1.69
CA ALA A 271 -15.11 5.30 -0.84
C ALA A 271 -15.08 4.00 -1.66
N TRP A 272 -15.96 3.86 -2.66
CA TRP A 272 -15.99 2.70 -3.54
C TRP A 272 -14.72 2.59 -4.40
N VAL A 273 -14.24 3.71 -4.98
CA VAL A 273 -12.99 3.76 -5.76
C VAL A 273 -11.81 3.40 -4.88
N ALA A 274 -11.68 4.02 -3.70
CA ALA A 274 -10.59 3.74 -2.77
C ALA A 274 -10.55 2.26 -2.35
N LYS A 275 -11.72 1.68 -2.04
CA LYS A 275 -11.83 0.24 -1.74
C LYS A 275 -11.45 -0.64 -2.91
N THR A 276 -11.85 -0.25 -4.13
CA THR A 276 -11.57 -1.01 -5.35
C THR A 276 -10.09 -1.03 -5.69
N LEU A 277 -9.37 0.07 -5.47
CA LEU A 277 -7.95 0.18 -5.77
C LEU A 277 -7.04 -0.43 -4.69
N ASN A 278 -7.55 -0.63 -3.47
CA ASN A 278 -6.76 -1.21 -2.38
C ASN A 278 -6.57 -2.71 -2.56
N GLY A 279 -5.34 -3.14 -2.84
CA GLY A 279 -4.99 -4.54 -3.12
C GLY A 279 -5.40 -5.01 -4.52
N ALA A 280 -5.66 -4.09 -5.45
CA ALA A 280 -6.03 -4.40 -6.82
C ALA A 280 -4.83 -4.90 -7.65
N PRO A 281 -5.01 -5.64 -8.75
CA PRO A 281 -3.93 -5.89 -9.72
C PRO A 281 -3.25 -4.60 -10.19
N LEU A 282 -2.00 -4.66 -10.67
CA LEU A 282 -1.28 -3.48 -11.17
C LEU A 282 -1.99 -2.70 -12.29
N SER A 283 -2.91 -3.36 -13.01
CA SER A 283 -3.79 -2.71 -13.97
C SER A 283 -5.11 -3.45 -14.05
N GLY A 284 -6.21 -2.72 -14.30
CA GLY A 284 -7.51 -3.35 -14.48
C GLY A 284 -8.62 -2.34 -14.70
N THR A 285 -9.82 -2.88 -14.89
CA THR A 285 -11.07 -2.13 -14.94
C THR A 285 -12.09 -2.83 -14.05
N LYS A 286 -12.87 -2.06 -13.29
CA LYS A 286 -13.99 -2.55 -12.50
C LYS A 286 -15.19 -1.64 -12.70
N THR A 287 -16.36 -2.24 -12.80
CA THR A 287 -17.63 -1.53 -12.94
C THR A 287 -18.63 -2.06 -11.93
N GLU A 288 -19.34 -1.18 -11.24
CA GLU A 288 -20.39 -1.55 -10.28
C GLU A 288 -21.46 -0.46 -10.23
N THR A 289 -22.72 -0.87 -10.06
CA THR A 289 -23.81 0.08 -9.77
C THR A 289 -23.97 0.20 -8.27
N ILE A 290 -23.77 1.40 -7.75
CA ILE A 290 -23.94 1.71 -6.32
C ILE A 290 -25.22 2.52 -6.09
N THR A 291 -25.86 2.28 -4.95
CA THR A 291 -26.93 3.14 -4.45
C THR A 291 -26.31 4.37 -3.82
N LEU A 292 -26.77 5.55 -4.24
CA LEU A 292 -26.33 6.82 -3.67
C LEU A 292 -27.08 7.04 -2.35
N GLN A 293 -26.35 7.40 -1.29
CA GLN A 293 -26.96 7.77 -0.01
C GLN A 293 -27.17 9.27 0.14
N ARG A 294 -26.47 10.06 -0.69
CA ARG A 294 -26.54 11.52 -0.69
C ARG A 294 -26.74 12.04 -2.11
N PRO A 295 -27.47 13.15 -2.28
CA PRO A 295 -27.58 13.85 -3.56
C PRO A 295 -26.24 14.30 -4.14
N VAL A 296 -26.15 14.33 -5.47
CA VAL A 296 -24.97 14.77 -6.24
C VAL A 296 -25.23 16.08 -6.97
N VAL A 297 -26.38 16.20 -7.63
CA VAL A 297 -26.86 17.35 -8.40
C VAL A 297 -28.20 17.87 -7.87
N VAL A 298 -29.07 16.99 -7.36
CA VAL A 298 -30.39 17.39 -6.84
C VAL A 298 -30.27 18.13 -5.50
N LEU A 299 -31.11 19.14 -5.28
CA LEU A 299 -31.06 19.93 -4.05
C LEU A 299 -31.81 19.22 -2.92
N PRO A 300 -31.15 18.82 -1.82
CA PRO A 300 -31.83 18.10 -0.74
C PRO A 300 -32.93 18.97 -0.11
N LEU A 301 -34.15 18.46 -0.10
CA LEU A 301 -35.26 19.04 0.67
C LEU A 301 -35.52 18.24 1.95
N ALA A 302 -35.75 18.96 3.05
CA ALA A 302 -36.21 18.35 4.28
C ALA A 302 -37.53 17.59 4.05
N ASN A 303 -37.66 16.40 4.65
CA ASN A 303 -38.83 15.51 4.55
C ASN A 303 -39.11 14.93 3.15
N ALA A 304 -38.13 14.94 2.23
CA ALA A 304 -38.25 14.25 0.96
C ALA A 304 -37.74 12.80 1.03
N SER A 305 -38.40 11.90 0.30
CA SER A 305 -37.83 10.58 0.04
C SER A 305 -36.80 10.71 -1.08
N TYR A 306 -35.57 10.25 -0.84
CA TYR A 306 -34.46 10.29 -1.79
C TYR A 306 -34.19 8.90 -2.35
N SER A 307 -33.86 8.84 -3.64
CA SER A 307 -33.39 7.63 -4.31
C SER A 307 -32.38 8.00 -5.39
N GLY A 308 -31.26 7.30 -5.45
CA GLY A 308 -30.29 7.48 -6.53
C GLY A 308 -29.44 6.24 -6.75
N THR A 309 -29.02 6.04 -8.00
CA THR A 309 -28.13 4.96 -8.40
C THR A 309 -27.13 5.48 -9.42
N ALA A 310 -25.87 5.10 -9.27
CA ALA A 310 -24.82 5.43 -10.21
C ALA A 310 -24.02 4.18 -10.59
N LYS A 311 -23.83 3.97 -11.89
CA LYS A 311 -22.86 3.04 -12.44
C LYS A 311 -21.49 3.72 -12.41
N VAL A 312 -20.60 3.19 -11.59
CA VAL A 312 -19.23 3.66 -11.47
C VAL A 312 -18.31 2.69 -12.20
N THR A 313 -17.48 3.20 -13.11
CA THR A 313 -16.42 2.45 -13.76
C THR A 313 -15.09 3.07 -13.39
N VAL A 314 -14.15 2.27 -12.87
CA VAL A 314 -12.78 2.68 -12.63
C VAL A 314 -11.83 1.85 -13.47
N THR A 315 -10.91 2.50 -14.17
CA THR A 315 -9.79 1.87 -14.88
C THR A 315 -8.49 2.42 -14.31
N TRP A 316 -7.53 1.56 -14.03
CA TRP A 316 -6.25 1.96 -13.43
C TRP A 316 -5.06 1.21 -14.00
N SER A 317 -3.87 1.78 -13.85
CA SER A 317 -2.61 1.13 -14.22
C SER A 317 -1.40 1.74 -13.49
N LEU A 318 -0.43 0.90 -13.11
CA LEU A 318 0.93 1.26 -12.67
C LEU A 318 1.96 0.35 -13.35
N THR A 319 1.90 0.27 -14.68
CA THR A 319 2.73 -0.65 -15.48
C THR A 319 3.62 0.07 -16.49
N GLU A 320 3.23 1.26 -16.93
CA GLU A 320 3.96 2.03 -17.94
C GLU A 320 5.19 2.69 -17.31
N ALA A 321 6.37 2.41 -17.89
CA ALA A 321 7.61 3.07 -17.51
C ALA A 321 7.60 4.54 -17.96
N TYR A 322 8.00 5.43 -17.06
CA TYR A 322 8.13 6.85 -17.37
C TYR A 322 9.56 7.16 -17.84
N LYS A 323 9.67 7.90 -18.95
CA LYS A 323 10.93 8.48 -19.43
C LYS A 323 10.94 9.96 -19.08
N ALA A 324 12.02 10.45 -18.49
CA ALA A 324 12.15 11.86 -18.15
C ALA A 324 11.89 12.76 -19.38
N GLY A 325 11.02 13.75 -19.22
CA GLY A 325 10.60 14.66 -20.29
C GLY A 325 9.48 14.13 -21.20
N ALA A 326 9.02 12.89 -21.00
CA ALA A 326 7.85 12.39 -21.72
C ALA A 326 6.57 13.07 -21.23
N ALA A 327 5.66 13.38 -22.16
CA ALA A 327 4.35 13.88 -21.80
C ALA A 327 3.52 12.77 -21.16
N LEU A 328 2.78 13.11 -20.09
CA LEU A 328 1.77 12.22 -19.53
C LEU A 328 0.60 12.04 -20.51
N PRO A 329 -0.11 10.90 -20.45
CA PRO A 329 -1.33 10.68 -21.23
C PRO A 329 -2.43 11.70 -20.89
N ASP A 330 -3.31 11.99 -21.85
CA ASP A 330 -4.44 12.92 -21.69
C ASP A 330 -5.79 12.22 -21.46
N ARG A 331 -5.80 10.89 -21.52
CA ARG A 331 -6.95 9.98 -21.38
C ARG A 331 -6.46 8.53 -21.26
#